data_AF-A0A9P0HGT7-F1
#
_entry.id   AF-A0A9P0HGT7-F1
#
_cell.length_a   1.000
_cell.length_b   1.000
_cell.length_c   1.000
_cell.angle_alpha   90.00
_cell.angle_beta   90.00
_cell.angle_gamma   90.00
#
_symmetry.space_group_name_H-M   'P 1'
#
loop_
_entity.id
_entity.type
_entity.pdbx_description
1 polymer ?
#
loop_
_entity_poly.entity_id
_entity_poly.type
_entity_poly.pdbx_seq_one_letter_code
_entity_poly.pdbx_strand_id
1 'polypeptide(L)'
;MFPYEIKPLDDKLNKEQLHYFKGERSGFCQVGPDKWFLPISFKKHAEAFYNLELKEDDIFIVTFPRTGTTITQELIWMINNNFDYEKSSKIPLFTKFPFLDLDVLIHDDFGKEMFSKNTDPEILEVLKLWKTPVDKLSESTPSPRHFKTHMPFSLLPKNLLDKCKVIYLARNMKDVALSYYYHNKLIKLHDYTGDFERYWNYFKNDLVVYGPYWRHIEEGWERKEHPNLMFLFYEDIIKDMKNVIRNVAKFLGKQVTDSDVDGLYNHLQIANFSKNVPIFAKSKINGWLNESDEGFIRKGDSRGKSEFTDEIKKEAEEWEKEKCSKNHIVFPKKS
;
A
#
# COMPACT_ATOMS: atom_id res chain seq x y z
N MET A 1 -20.04 3.67 14.74
CA MET A 1 -20.32 2.22 14.61
C MET A 1 -20.09 1.84 13.16
N PHE A 2 -19.32 0.78 12.96
CA PHE A 2 -18.95 0.19 11.69
C PHE A 2 -20.19 -0.41 11.02
N PRO A 3 -20.53 -0.02 9.78
CA PRO A 3 -21.84 -0.32 9.22
C PRO A 3 -21.91 -1.64 8.44
N TYR A 4 -20.79 -2.32 8.23
CA TYR A 4 -20.72 -3.47 7.33
C TYR A 4 -20.63 -4.79 8.07
N GLU A 5 -21.25 -5.82 7.49
CA GLU A 5 -21.10 -7.19 7.95
C GLU A 5 -19.69 -7.71 7.61
N ILE A 6 -19.09 -8.46 8.55
CA ILE A 6 -17.79 -9.12 8.38
C ILE A 6 -18.02 -10.62 8.44
N LYS A 7 -17.95 -11.29 7.28
CA LYS A 7 -18.17 -12.74 7.16
C LYS A 7 -16.84 -13.47 7.10
N PRO A 8 -16.58 -14.45 7.99
CA PRO A 8 -15.48 -15.38 7.79
C PRO A 8 -15.57 -16.03 6.40
N LEU A 9 -14.42 -16.29 5.79
CA LEU A 9 -14.36 -16.99 4.51
C LEU A 9 -14.87 -18.43 4.68
N ASP A 10 -15.48 -18.98 3.63
CA ASP A 10 -15.88 -20.40 3.60
C ASP A 10 -14.74 -21.33 4.04
N ASP A 11 -15.05 -22.35 4.85
CA ASP A 11 -14.05 -23.21 5.49
C ASP A 11 -13.12 -23.90 4.49
N LYS A 12 -13.63 -24.35 3.34
CA LYS A 12 -12.82 -25.02 2.33
C LYS A 12 -11.87 -24.02 1.69
N LEU A 13 -12.38 -22.85 1.30
CA LEU A 13 -11.59 -21.80 0.69
C LEU A 13 -10.57 -21.20 1.67
N ASN A 14 -10.93 -21.05 2.94
CA ASN A 14 -10.03 -20.57 3.99
C ASN A 14 -8.86 -21.54 4.22
N LYS A 15 -9.13 -22.85 4.25
CA LYS A 15 -8.08 -23.88 4.33
C LYS A 15 -7.16 -23.84 3.11
N GLU A 16 -7.69 -23.61 1.91
CA GLU A 16 -6.88 -23.45 0.70
C GLU A 16 -6.01 -22.18 0.77
N GLN A 17 -6.57 -21.05 1.20
CA GLN A 17 -5.81 -19.82 1.36
C GLN A 17 -4.66 -19.98 2.38
N LEU A 18 -4.94 -20.54 3.55
CA LEU A 18 -3.90 -20.85 4.56
C LEU A 18 -2.93 -21.96 4.10
N HIS A 19 -3.29 -22.75 3.09
CA HIS A 19 -2.36 -23.68 2.47
C HIS A 19 -1.26 -22.94 1.69
N TYR A 20 -1.58 -21.81 1.04
CA TYR A 20 -0.62 -21.08 0.21
C TYR A 20 -0.04 -19.82 0.85
N PHE A 21 -0.77 -19.15 1.75
CA PHE A 21 -0.32 -17.97 2.48
C PHE A 21 0.04 -18.35 3.92
N LYS A 22 1.30 -18.72 4.16
CA LYS A 22 1.74 -19.29 5.44
C LYS A 22 1.96 -18.28 6.56
N GLY A 23 2.02 -16.99 6.22
CA GLY A 23 2.21 -15.92 7.19
C GLY A 23 0.95 -15.63 8.00
N GLU A 24 -0.23 -15.75 7.37
CA GLU A 24 -1.53 -15.70 8.05
C GLU A 24 -1.87 -17.08 8.64
N ARG A 25 -2.42 -17.12 9.86
CA ARG A 25 -2.76 -18.37 10.56
C ARG A 25 -4.15 -18.38 11.18
N SER A 26 -4.77 -17.20 11.30
CA SER A 26 -6.11 -17.00 11.85
C SER A 26 -7.21 -17.10 10.79
N GLY A 27 -6.86 -16.88 9.51
CA GLY A 27 -7.79 -16.99 8.38
C GLY A 27 -8.24 -15.63 7.84
N PHE A 28 -9.19 -15.67 6.92
CA PHE A 28 -9.63 -14.51 6.15
C PHE A 28 -11.14 -14.27 6.28
N CYS A 29 -11.58 -13.09 5.83
CA CYS A 29 -12.96 -12.67 5.81
C CYS A 29 -13.29 -11.85 4.56
N GLN A 30 -14.59 -11.71 4.30
CA GLN A 30 -15.15 -10.78 3.32
C GLN A 30 -15.98 -9.72 4.04
N VAL A 31 -15.75 -8.45 3.72
CA VAL A 31 -16.38 -7.31 4.39
C VAL A 31 -17.32 -6.57 3.46
N GLY A 32 -18.56 -6.38 3.91
CA GLY A 32 -19.54 -5.54 3.23
C GLY A 32 -20.02 -6.08 1.87
N PRO A 33 -20.78 -5.26 1.14
CA PRO A 33 -21.40 -5.68 -0.13
C PRO A 33 -20.37 -5.94 -1.24
N ASP A 34 -19.25 -5.20 -1.25
CA ASP A 34 -18.15 -5.37 -2.20
C ASP A 34 -17.26 -6.58 -1.87
N LYS A 35 -17.51 -7.26 -0.73
CA LYS A 35 -16.79 -8.44 -0.27
C LYS A 35 -15.28 -8.22 -0.16
N TRP A 36 -14.87 -7.09 0.43
CA TRP A 36 -13.45 -6.77 0.62
C TRP A 36 -12.72 -7.91 1.34
N PHE A 37 -11.69 -8.46 0.71
CA PHE A 37 -10.96 -9.62 1.21
C PHE A 37 -9.86 -9.17 2.17
N LEU A 38 -9.99 -9.53 3.45
CA LEU A 38 -9.11 -9.07 4.52
C LEU A 38 -8.79 -10.23 5.49
N PRO A 39 -7.69 -10.18 6.25
CA PRO A 39 -7.48 -11.05 7.40
C PRO A 39 -8.66 -10.97 8.38
N ILE A 40 -9.04 -12.10 8.99
CA ILE A 40 -10.16 -12.15 9.94
C ILE A 40 -9.93 -11.27 11.18
N SER A 41 -8.67 -10.98 11.50
CA SER A 41 -8.26 -10.02 12.53
C SER A 41 -8.92 -8.66 12.34
N PHE A 42 -9.19 -8.22 11.10
CA PHE A 42 -9.85 -6.94 10.81
C PHE A 42 -11.14 -6.72 11.60
N LYS A 43 -11.86 -7.80 11.94
CA LYS A 43 -13.05 -7.73 12.81
C LYS A 43 -12.80 -7.01 14.13
N LYS A 44 -11.60 -7.16 14.71
CA LYS A 44 -11.20 -6.49 15.96
C LYS A 44 -10.90 -5.00 15.76
N HIS A 45 -10.57 -4.57 14.55
CA HIS A 45 -10.06 -3.23 14.23
C HIS A 45 -11.06 -2.36 13.46
N ALA A 46 -12.09 -2.96 12.83
CA ALA A 46 -13.01 -2.29 11.92
C ALA A 46 -13.63 -1.00 12.49
N GLU A 47 -14.04 -1.01 13.76
CA GLU A 47 -14.57 0.17 14.43
C GLU A 47 -13.52 1.29 14.56
N ALA A 48 -12.28 0.96 14.93
CA ALA A 48 -11.23 1.95 15.10
C ALA A 48 -10.83 2.60 13.77
N PHE A 49 -10.76 1.81 12.68
CA PHE A 49 -10.51 2.35 11.34
C PHE A 49 -11.60 3.30 10.87
N TYR A 50 -12.85 2.86 10.99
CA TYR A 50 -13.98 3.57 10.40
C TYR A 50 -14.37 4.84 11.17
N ASN A 51 -14.04 4.90 12.48
CA ASN A 51 -14.25 6.08 13.31
C ASN A 51 -12.92 6.77 13.69
N LEU A 52 -11.84 6.56 12.93
CA LEU A 52 -10.53 7.16 13.19
C LEU A 52 -10.64 8.69 13.32
N GLU A 53 -10.01 9.26 14.35
CA GLU A 53 -10.01 10.71 14.54
C GLU A 53 -9.09 11.41 13.54
N LEU A 54 -9.71 12.27 12.73
CA LEU A 54 -9.09 13.02 11.65
C LEU A 54 -8.81 14.47 12.05
N LYS A 55 -7.66 14.98 11.62
CA LYS A 55 -7.23 16.38 11.72
C LYS A 55 -7.11 17.01 10.33
N GLU A 56 -7.28 18.33 10.27
CA GLU A 56 -7.24 19.08 9.00
C GLU A 56 -5.87 19.07 8.32
N ASP A 57 -4.80 18.87 9.10
CA ASP A 57 -3.43 18.80 8.62
C ASP A 57 -2.97 17.36 8.30
N ASP A 58 -3.89 16.38 8.36
CA ASP A 58 -3.59 15.02 7.94
C ASP A 58 -3.46 14.90 6.43
N ILE A 59 -2.48 14.10 6.02
CA ILE A 59 -2.28 13.72 4.63
C ILE A 59 -2.27 12.20 4.55
N PHE A 60 -3.16 11.66 3.74
CA PHE A 60 -3.25 10.22 3.49
C PHE A 60 -2.71 9.87 2.12
N ILE A 61 -2.02 8.74 2.03
CA ILE A 61 -1.84 8.00 0.80
C ILE A 61 -2.72 6.76 0.87
N VAL A 62 -3.67 6.65 -0.06
CA VAL A 62 -4.57 5.50 -0.20
C VAL A 62 -4.26 4.80 -1.51
N THR A 63 -3.87 3.53 -1.48
CA THR A 63 -3.54 2.80 -2.71
C THR A 63 -3.87 1.33 -2.56
N PHE A 64 -4.27 0.65 -3.63
CA PHE A 64 -4.11 -0.80 -3.67
C PHE A 64 -2.61 -1.15 -3.53
N PRO A 65 -2.22 -2.28 -2.88
CA PRO A 65 -0.81 -2.64 -2.74
C PRO A 65 -0.02 -2.63 -4.06
N ARG A 66 1.26 -2.25 -3.98
CA ARG A 66 2.23 -2.29 -5.10
C ARG A 66 1.98 -1.31 -6.24
N THR A 67 1.32 -0.20 -5.91
CA THR A 67 0.90 0.84 -6.86
C THR A 67 1.81 2.09 -6.82
N GLY A 68 2.99 2.01 -6.19
CA GLY A 68 3.94 3.14 -6.09
C GLY A 68 3.90 3.90 -4.77
N THR A 69 3.26 3.37 -3.73
CA THR A 69 3.11 4.02 -2.42
C THR A 69 4.43 4.47 -1.81
N THR A 70 5.49 3.66 -1.95
CA THR A 70 6.81 3.93 -1.35
C THR A 70 7.46 5.21 -1.89
N ILE A 71 7.46 5.42 -3.20
CA ILE A 71 8.04 6.62 -3.80
C ILE A 71 7.19 7.86 -3.50
N THR A 72 5.86 7.71 -3.43
CA THR A 72 4.95 8.81 -3.10
C THR A 72 5.08 9.27 -1.65
N GLN A 73 5.25 8.34 -0.69
CA GLN A 73 5.48 8.70 0.71
C GLN A 73 6.69 9.64 0.84
N GLU A 74 7.82 9.27 0.25
CA GLU A 74 9.03 10.09 0.30
C GLU A 74 8.84 11.42 -0.45
N LEU A 75 8.21 11.40 -1.63
CA LEU A 75 7.89 12.61 -2.39
C LEU A 75 7.09 13.61 -1.54
N ILE A 76 5.99 13.18 -0.93
CA ILE A 76 5.15 14.04 -0.08
C ILE A 76 5.92 14.50 1.15
N TRP A 77 6.65 13.59 1.80
CA TRP A 77 7.41 13.91 3.00
C TRP A 77 8.43 15.02 2.74
N MET A 78 9.18 14.89 1.63
CA MET A 78 10.17 15.88 1.22
C MET A 78 9.57 17.25 0.93
N ILE A 79 8.45 17.30 0.20
CA ILE A 79 7.74 18.56 -0.07
C ILE A 79 7.27 19.23 1.23
N ASN A 80 6.75 18.46 2.19
CA ASN A 80 6.27 19.02 3.46
C ASN A 80 7.38 19.36 4.45
N ASN A 81 8.57 18.79 4.28
CA ASN A 81 9.74 19.03 5.13
C ASN A 81 10.81 19.87 4.40
N ASN A 82 10.39 20.75 3.49
CA ASN A 82 11.24 21.75 2.84
C ASN A 82 12.49 21.16 2.17
N PHE A 83 12.35 19.98 1.58
CA PHE A 83 13.43 19.27 0.90
C PHE A 83 14.65 18.99 1.79
N ASP A 84 14.44 18.74 3.09
CA ASP A 84 15.50 18.39 4.04
C ASP A 84 15.97 16.92 3.85
N TYR A 85 16.90 16.73 2.90
CA TYR A 85 17.47 15.42 2.57
C TYR A 85 18.27 14.82 3.73
N GLU A 86 18.92 15.64 4.55
CA GLU A 86 19.70 15.16 5.70
C GLU A 86 18.77 14.54 6.74
N LYS A 87 17.71 15.26 7.12
CA LYS A 87 16.68 14.75 8.04
C LYS A 87 15.99 13.51 7.45
N SER A 88 15.69 13.53 6.15
CA SER A 88 15.10 12.38 5.47
C SER A 88 15.95 11.11 5.62
N SER A 89 17.28 11.22 5.44
CA SER A 89 18.19 10.08 5.50
C SER A 89 18.31 9.45 6.90
N LYS A 90 17.87 10.14 7.96
CA LYS A 90 17.98 9.70 9.35
C LYS A 90 16.71 9.05 9.89
N ILE A 91 15.56 9.26 9.24
CA ILE A 91 14.25 8.81 9.73
C ILE A 91 13.71 7.72 8.79
N PRO A 92 13.43 6.50 9.29
CA PRO A 92 12.82 5.45 8.49
C PRO A 92 11.48 5.88 7.87
N LEU A 93 11.21 5.41 6.66
CA LEU A 93 9.98 5.76 5.94
C LEU A 93 8.71 5.33 6.68
N PHE A 94 8.73 4.18 7.36
CA PHE A 94 7.62 3.71 8.20
C PHE A 94 7.37 4.60 9.43
N THR A 95 8.37 5.38 9.86
CA THR A 95 8.22 6.38 10.92
C THR A 95 7.72 7.71 10.36
N LYS A 96 8.20 8.10 9.17
CA LYS A 96 7.72 9.28 8.44
C LYS A 96 6.25 9.17 8.04
N PHE A 97 5.84 7.98 7.61
CA PHE A 97 4.49 7.63 7.18
C PHE A 97 4.04 6.35 7.86
N PRO A 98 3.42 6.42 9.06
CA PRO A 98 2.86 5.24 9.70
C PRO A 98 1.86 4.51 8.79
N PHE A 99 2.04 3.19 8.68
CA PHE A 99 1.14 2.34 7.91
C PHE A 99 0.01 1.85 8.81
N LEU A 100 -1.18 2.41 8.61
CA LEU A 100 -2.33 2.19 9.49
C LEU A 100 -2.71 0.71 9.60
N ASP A 101 -2.56 -0.04 8.53
CA ASP A 101 -3.12 -1.40 8.40
C ASP A 101 -2.23 -2.50 9.02
N LEU A 102 -1.06 -2.16 9.57
CA LEU A 102 -0.11 -3.18 10.04
C LEU A 102 -0.67 -4.03 11.19
N ASP A 103 -1.41 -3.44 12.11
CA ASP A 103 -1.97 -4.14 13.27
C ASP A 103 -3.01 -5.19 12.86
N VAL A 104 -3.76 -4.90 11.78
CA VAL A 104 -4.70 -5.80 11.09
C VAL A 104 -3.93 -6.93 10.44
N LEU A 105 -2.89 -6.63 9.64
CA LEU A 105 -2.17 -7.66 8.90
C LEU A 105 -1.37 -8.59 9.81
N ILE A 106 -0.79 -8.08 10.90
CA ILE A 106 0.05 -8.84 11.83
C ILE A 106 -0.85 -9.53 12.85
N HIS A 107 -1.28 -10.74 12.53
CA HIS A 107 -2.04 -11.56 13.47
C HIS A 107 -1.19 -11.95 14.71
N ASP A 108 -1.86 -12.33 15.81
CA ASP A 108 -1.25 -12.41 17.14
C ASP A 108 -0.06 -13.38 17.23
N ASP A 109 -0.11 -14.54 16.58
CA ASP A 109 1.00 -15.51 16.69
C ASP A 109 2.19 -15.13 15.80
N PHE A 110 1.98 -14.54 14.62
CA PHE A 110 3.08 -13.98 13.83
C PHE A 110 3.74 -12.83 14.60
N GLY A 111 2.95 -11.97 15.26
CA GLY A 111 3.46 -10.93 16.16
C GLY A 111 4.37 -11.50 17.25
N LYS A 112 3.90 -12.50 18.00
CA LYS A 112 4.70 -13.17 19.05
C LYS A 112 5.99 -13.78 18.50
N GLU A 113 5.92 -14.43 17.34
CA GLU A 113 7.10 -15.00 16.66
C GLU A 113 8.12 -13.90 16.32
N MET A 114 7.68 -12.79 15.74
CA MET A 114 8.55 -11.65 15.43
C MET A 114 9.23 -11.11 16.70
N PHE A 115 8.49 -10.96 17.81
CA PHE A 115 9.08 -10.56 19.10
C PHE A 115 10.10 -11.57 19.62
N SER A 116 9.86 -12.89 19.48
CA SER A 116 10.82 -13.91 19.93
C SER A 116 12.11 -13.98 19.09
N LYS A 117 12.07 -13.53 17.84
CA LYS A 117 13.20 -13.57 16.89
C LYS A 117 14.12 -12.35 16.97
N ASN A 118 13.72 -11.32 17.71
CA ASN A 118 14.41 -10.03 17.73
C ASN A 118 14.68 -9.60 19.18
N THR A 119 15.90 -9.16 19.46
CA THR A 119 16.33 -8.68 20.79
C THR A 119 16.85 -7.24 20.77
N ASP A 120 17.05 -6.67 19.58
CA ASP A 120 17.50 -5.29 19.40
C ASP A 120 16.40 -4.32 19.87
N PRO A 121 16.69 -3.41 20.83
CA PRO A 121 15.69 -2.46 21.34
C PRO A 121 15.03 -1.59 20.26
N GLU A 122 15.77 -1.14 19.24
CA GLU A 122 15.21 -0.33 18.14
C GLU A 122 14.18 -1.15 17.36
N ILE A 123 14.49 -2.42 17.10
CA ILE A 123 13.56 -3.33 16.41
C ILE A 123 12.34 -3.64 17.28
N LEU A 124 12.52 -3.84 18.59
CA LEU A 124 11.41 -4.10 19.50
C LEU A 124 10.44 -2.91 19.55
N GLU A 125 10.93 -1.66 19.52
CA GLU A 125 10.07 -0.48 19.41
C GLU A 125 9.32 -0.42 18.07
N VAL A 126 9.97 -0.78 16.96
CA VAL A 126 9.31 -0.89 15.65
C VAL A 126 8.20 -1.94 15.67
N LEU A 127 8.46 -3.13 16.24
CA LEU A 127 7.46 -4.20 16.34
C LEU A 127 6.29 -3.81 17.24
N LYS A 128 6.54 -3.06 18.33
CA LYS A 128 5.47 -2.48 19.16
C LYS A 128 4.62 -1.53 18.34
N LEU A 129 5.25 -0.60 17.61
CA LEU A 129 4.54 0.35 16.74
C LEU A 129 3.67 -0.36 15.72
N TRP A 130 4.14 -1.45 15.13
CA TRP A 130 3.39 -2.24 14.14
C TRP A 130 2.17 -2.97 14.72
N LYS A 131 2.17 -3.25 16.03
CA LYS A 131 1.04 -3.85 16.76
C LYS A 131 0.17 -2.82 17.47
N THR A 132 0.50 -1.53 17.40
CA THR A 132 -0.28 -0.45 17.99
C THR A 132 -1.58 -0.27 17.20
N PRO A 133 -2.75 -0.34 17.86
CA PRO A 133 -4.03 -0.06 17.23
C PRO A 133 -4.09 1.32 16.55
N VAL A 134 -4.80 1.41 15.43
CA VAL A 134 -4.86 2.62 14.58
C VAL A 134 -5.22 3.91 15.33
N ASP A 135 -6.12 3.85 16.32
CA ASP A 135 -6.49 4.98 17.17
C ASP A 135 -5.31 5.46 18.04
N LYS A 136 -4.59 4.53 18.64
CA LYS A 136 -3.39 4.82 19.46
C LYS A 136 -2.20 5.26 18.62
N LEU A 137 -2.07 4.70 17.43
CA LEU A 137 -1.07 5.13 16.47
C LEU A 137 -1.34 6.59 16.04
N SER A 138 -2.60 6.91 15.79
CA SER A 138 -3.05 8.24 15.37
C SER A 138 -2.90 9.30 16.48
N GLU A 139 -3.20 8.94 17.73
CA GLU A 139 -2.98 9.78 18.93
C GLU A 139 -1.50 10.10 19.17
N SER A 140 -0.60 9.13 18.96
CA SER A 140 0.83 9.28 19.20
C SER A 140 1.63 9.86 18.03
N THR A 141 1.03 9.98 16.84
CA THR A 141 1.70 10.54 15.66
C THR A 141 1.66 12.08 15.69
N PRO A 142 2.81 12.77 15.66
CA PRO A 142 2.85 14.23 15.71
C PRO A 142 2.31 14.86 14.41
N SER A 143 1.64 16.00 14.56
CA SER A 143 1.16 16.83 13.45
C SER A 143 2.31 17.56 12.73
N PRO A 144 2.24 17.78 11.40
CA PRO A 144 1.23 17.23 10.48
C PRO A 144 1.42 15.74 10.29
N ARG A 145 0.30 14.98 10.34
CA ARG A 145 0.36 13.51 10.30
C ARG A 145 0.31 13.03 8.86
N HIS A 146 1.20 12.11 8.54
CA HIS A 146 1.30 11.49 7.23
C HIS A 146 0.94 10.01 7.34
N PHE A 147 -0.20 9.60 6.81
CA PHE A 147 -0.64 8.22 6.91
C PHE A 147 -0.59 7.50 5.57
N LYS A 148 -0.23 6.23 5.62
CA LYS A 148 -0.41 5.31 4.50
C LYS A 148 -1.48 4.29 4.87
N THR A 149 -2.35 3.96 3.93
CA THR A 149 -3.27 2.82 4.04
C THR A 149 -3.49 2.16 2.69
N HIS A 150 -3.80 0.87 2.74
CA HIS A 150 -4.29 0.05 1.63
C HIS A 150 -5.77 -0.30 1.79
N MET A 151 -6.44 0.24 2.82
CA MET A 151 -7.89 0.12 2.97
C MET A 151 -8.61 0.92 1.86
N PRO A 152 -9.69 0.37 1.30
CA PRO A 152 -10.57 1.09 0.39
C PRO A 152 -11.29 2.25 1.13
N PHE A 153 -11.72 3.27 0.40
CA PHE A 153 -12.41 4.44 0.97
C PHE A 153 -13.67 4.05 1.74
N SER A 154 -14.41 3.03 1.30
CA SER A 154 -15.62 2.58 1.99
C SER A 154 -15.35 2.08 3.42
N LEU A 155 -14.14 1.61 3.72
CA LEU A 155 -13.73 1.14 5.05
C LEU A 155 -12.99 2.20 5.88
N LEU A 156 -12.73 3.38 5.32
CA LEU A 156 -12.13 4.53 5.99
C LEU A 156 -13.23 5.48 6.54
N PRO A 157 -12.87 6.48 7.36
CA PRO A 157 -13.86 7.45 7.86
C PRO A 157 -14.60 8.15 6.73
N LYS A 158 -15.94 8.24 6.85
CA LYS A 158 -16.80 8.82 5.80
C LYS A 158 -16.46 10.26 5.44
N ASN A 159 -16.01 11.04 6.44
CA ASN A 159 -15.64 12.45 6.29
C ASN A 159 -14.15 12.64 6.02
N LEU A 160 -13.44 11.61 5.55
CA LEU A 160 -12.00 11.68 5.26
C LEU A 160 -11.67 12.84 4.31
N LEU A 161 -12.39 12.96 3.21
CA LEU A 161 -12.15 14.01 2.22
C LEU A 161 -12.70 15.39 2.65
N ASP A 162 -13.66 15.44 3.58
CA ASP A 162 -14.17 16.69 4.13
C ASP A 162 -13.12 17.39 5.01
N LYS A 163 -12.21 16.61 5.62
CA LYS A 163 -11.21 17.10 6.56
C LYS A 163 -9.77 17.07 6.04
N CYS A 164 -9.38 16.00 5.36
CA CYS A 164 -7.97 15.68 5.10
C CYS A 164 -7.66 15.69 3.61
N LYS A 165 -6.40 15.94 3.26
CA LYS A 165 -5.91 15.72 1.90
C LYS A 165 -5.58 14.25 1.69
N VAL A 166 -6.01 13.70 0.56
CA VAL A 166 -5.74 12.31 0.18
C VAL A 166 -5.07 12.29 -1.18
N ILE A 167 -4.00 11.50 -1.32
CA ILE A 167 -3.40 11.17 -2.60
C ILE A 167 -3.69 9.70 -2.88
N TYR A 168 -4.48 9.44 -3.92
CA TYR A 168 -4.77 8.09 -4.37
C TYR A 168 -3.89 7.73 -5.55
N LEU A 169 -3.29 6.54 -5.54
CA LEU A 169 -2.56 6.02 -6.69
C LEU A 169 -3.25 4.78 -7.27
N ALA A 170 -3.37 4.77 -8.60
CA ALA A 170 -3.66 3.61 -9.42
C ALA A 170 -2.42 3.22 -10.26
N ARG A 171 -2.35 1.97 -10.70
CA ARG A 171 -1.30 1.44 -11.58
C ARG A 171 -1.89 0.32 -12.41
N ASN A 172 -1.39 0.11 -13.62
CA ASN A 172 -1.83 -0.97 -14.48
C ASN A 172 -1.91 -2.32 -13.74
N MET A 173 -3.04 -2.99 -13.92
CA MET A 173 -3.40 -4.23 -13.23
C MET A 173 -2.38 -5.34 -13.40
N LYS A 174 -1.83 -5.52 -14.61
CA LYS A 174 -0.86 -6.60 -14.89
C LYS A 174 0.43 -6.41 -14.09
N ASP A 175 0.89 -5.17 -13.99
CA ASP A 175 2.06 -4.85 -13.17
C ASP A 175 1.79 -4.98 -11.68
N VAL A 176 0.59 -4.60 -11.23
CA VAL A 176 0.16 -4.74 -9.84
C VAL A 176 0.08 -6.20 -9.46
N ALA A 177 -0.63 -7.04 -10.23
CA ALA A 177 -0.79 -8.47 -9.96
C ALA A 177 0.57 -9.15 -9.83
N LEU A 178 1.48 -8.90 -10.78
CA LEU A 178 2.81 -9.47 -10.73
C LEU A 178 3.66 -8.92 -9.58
N SER A 179 3.68 -7.60 -9.39
CA SER A 179 4.46 -7.04 -8.28
C SER A 179 3.92 -7.50 -6.93
N TYR A 180 2.62 -7.76 -6.81
CA TYR A 180 2.00 -8.20 -5.58
C TYR A 180 2.23 -9.69 -5.32
N TYR A 181 2.25 -10.52 -6.36
CA TYR A 181 2.75 -11.90 -6.28
C TYR A 181 4.14 -11.97 -5.65
N TYR A 182 5.14 -11.28 -6.22
CA TYR A 182 6.50 -11.32 -5.67
C TYR A 182 6.60 -10.71 -4.28
N HIS A 183 5.79 -9.68 -3.98
CA HIS A 183 5.73 -9.12 -2.63
C HIS A 183 5.18 -10.13 -1.62
N ASN A 184 4.11 -10.85 -1.96
CA ASN A 184 3.53 -11.88 -1.11
C ASN A 184 4.47 -13.08 -0.92
N LYS A 185 5.34 -13.39 -1.89
CA LYS A 185 6.43 -14.36 -1.71
C LYS A 185 7.55 -13.83 -0.84
N LEU A 186 7.90 -12.54 -0.95
CA LEU A 186 9.03 -11.94 -0.25
C LEU A 186 8.75 -11.71 1.24
N ILE A 187 7.57 -11.20 1.61
CA ILE A 187 7.28 -10.82 3.00
C ILE A 187 6.77 -12.03 3.78
N LYS A 188 7.42 -12.36 4.90
CA LYS A 188 7.02 -13.48 5.78
C LYS A 188 5.65 -13.32 6.42
N LEU A 189 5.15 -12.09 6.50
CA LEU A 189 3.77 -11.77 6.90
C LEU A 189 2.73 -12.43 5.98
N HIS A 190 3.05 -12.61 4.71
CA HIS A 190 2.19 -13.25 3.72
C HIS A 190 2.66 -14.68 3.45
N ASP A 191 3.98 -14.85 3.26
CA ASP A 191 4.68 -16.11 3.04
C ASP A 191 3.97 -16.99 1.99
N TYR A 192 3.69 -16.38 0.83
CA TYR A 192 3.03 -17.07 -0.27
C TYR A 192 3.95 -18.10 -0.92
N THR A 193 3.48 -19.33 -1.06
CA THR A 193 4.29 -20.47 -1.54
C THR A 193 3.86 -21.03 -2.89
N GLY A 194 2.76 -20.53 -3.48
CA GLY A 194 2.27 -20.98 -4.78
C GLY A 194 3.01 -20.37 -5.98
N ASP A 195 2.63 -20.81 -7.18
CA ASP A 195 3.05 -20.22 -8.45
C ASP A 195 2.21 -18.99 -8.83
N PHE A 196 2.60 -18.33 -9.93
CA PHE A 196 1.92 -17.14 -10.42
C PHE A 196 0.54 -17.44 -11.02
N GLU A 197 0.35 -18.59 -11.69
CA GLU A 197 -0.95 -18.95 -12.26
C GLU A 197 -2.03 -19.08 -11.18
N ARG A 198 -1.70 -19.75 -10.07
CA ARG A 198 -2.58 -19.81 -8.91
C ARG A 198 -2.81 -18.44 -8.29
N TYR A 199 -1.75 -17.64 -8.15
CA TYR A 199 -1.87 -16.30 -7.60
C TYR A 199 -2.77 -15.40 -8.45
N TRP A 200 -2.63 -15.50 -9.78
CA TRP A 200 -3.47 -14.81 -10.74
C TRP A 200 -4.94 -15.22 -10.59
N ASN A 201 -5.20 -16.52 -10.41
CA ASN A 201 -6.53 -17.01 -10.12
C ASN A 201 -7.10 -16.42 -8.83
N TYR A 202 -6.32 -16.26 -7.76
CA TYR A 202 -6.79 -15.53 -6.57
C TYR A 202 -7.03 -14.05 -6.86
N PHE A 203 -6.11 -13.39 -7.57
CA PHE A 203 -6.20 -11.96 -7.87
C PHE A 203 -7.46 -11.61 -8.67
N LYS A 204 -7.75 -12.37 -9.75
CA LYS A 204 -8.91 -12.11 -10.62
C LYS A 204 -10.26 -12.45 -9.99
N ASN A 205 -10.26 -13.32 -8.99
CA ASN A 205 -11.45 -13.70 -8.22
C ASN A 205 -11.58 -12.89 -6.92
N ASP A 206 -10.82 -11.80 -6.77
CA ASP A 206 -10.85 -10.90 -5.61
C ASP A 206 -10.48 -11.57 -4.27
N LEU A 207 -9.66 -12.63 -4.34
CA LEU A 207 -9.20 -13.43 -3.19
C LEU A 207 -7.75 -13.10 -2.79
N VAL A 208 -7.35 -11.84 -2.97
CA VAL A 208 -6.10 -11.28 -2.45
C VAL A 208 -6.43 -10.16 -1.47
N VAL A 209 -5.62 -9.98 -0.44
CA VAL A 209 -5.84 -8.95 0.60
C VAL A 209 -6.03 -7.57 -0.05
N TYR A 210 -7.05 -6.84 0.41
CA TYR A 210 -7.56 -5.56 -0.11
C TYR A 210 -8.32 -5.63 -1.45
N GLY A 211 -8.44 -6.81 -2.07
CA GLY A 211 -9.32 -7.02 -3.24
C GLY A 211 -10.80 -6.81 -2.87
N PRO A 212 -11.69 -6.45 -3.81
CA PRO A 212 -11.48 -6.41 -5.27
C PRO A 212 -10.61 -5.26 -5.80
N TYR A 213 -9.64 -5.57 -6.68
CA TYR A 213 -8.72 -4.56 -7.22
C TYR A 213 -9.43 -3.44 -8.00
N TRP A 214 -10.36 -3.80 -8.90
CA TRP A 214 -11.06 -2.80 -9.71
C TRP A 214 -11.98 -1.92 -8.89
N ARG A 215 -12.74 -2.52 -7.95
CA ARG A 215 -13.59 -1.75 -7.03
C ARG A 215 -12.76 -0.76 -6.21
N HIS A 216 -11.56 -1.17 -5.78
CA HIS A 216 -10.66 -0.30 -5.02
C HIS A 216 -10.28 0.96 -5.82
N ILE A 217 -9.99 0.80 -7.12
CA ILE A 217 -9.68 1.93 -8.01
C ILE A 217 -10.93 2.75 -8.31
N GLU A 218 -12.06 2.11 -8.55
CA GLU A 218 -13.33 2.78 -8.81
C GLU A 218 -13.69 3.73 -7.67
N GLU A 219 -13.52 3.34 -6.40
CA GLU A 219 -13.79 4.24 -5.27
C GLU A 219 -12.94 5.52 -5.30
N GLY A 220 -11.65 5.42 -5.63
CA GLY A 220 -10.80 6.59 -5.82
C GLY A 220 -11.20 7.41 -7.06
N TRP A 221 -11.54 6.73 -8.15
CA TRP A 221 -11.89 7.35 -9.43
C TRP A 221 -13.23 8.11 -9.39
N GLU A 222 -14.20 7.60 -8.65
CA GLU A 222 -15.49 8.24 -8.37
C GLU A 222 -15.32 9.56 -7.62
N ARG A 223 -14.25 9.68 -6.82
CA ARG A 223 -13.97 10.84 -5.97
C ARG A 223 -12.95 11.80 -6.57
N LYS A 224 -12.39 11.51 -7.74
CA LYS A 224 -11.20 12.22 -8.30
C LYS A 224 -11.36 13.73 -8.48
N GLU A 225 -12.60 14.21 -8.60
CA GLU A 225 -12.92 15.64 -8.74
C GLU A 225 -13.04 16.37 -7.39
N HIS A 226 -12.99 15.63 -6.27
CA HIS A 226 -13.03 16.22 -4.93
C HIS A 226 -11.77 17.06 -4.70
N PRO A 227 -11.86 18.31 -4.21
CA PRO A 227 -10.71 19.22 -4.09
C PRO A 227 -9.60 18.72 -3.16
N ASN A 228 -9.97 17.88 -2.18
CA ASN A 228 -9.03 17.23 -1.25
C ASN A 228 -8.58 15.83 -1.70
N LEU A 229 -8.91 15.37 -2.91
CA LEU A 229 -8.37 14.14 -3.49
C LEU A 229 -7.50 14.46 -4.69
N MET A 230 -6.26 13.99 -4.70
CA MET A 230 -5.44 13.92 -5.91
C MET A 230 -5.33 12.47 -6.37
N PHE A 231 -5.93 12.16 -7.51
CA PHE A 231 -5.81 10.87 -8.15
C PHE A 231 -4.62 10.87 -9.11
N LEU A 232 -3.70 9.92 -8.96
CA LEU A 232 -2.52 9.76 -9.80
C LEU A 232 -2.45 8.34 -10.38
N PHE A 233 -1.82 8.22 -11.55
CA PHE A 233 -1.33 6.95 -12.04
C PHE A 233 0.17 6.81 -11.76
N TYR A 234 0.61 5.62 -11.37
CA TYR A 234 2.03 5.30 -11.24
C TYR A 234 2.78 5.55 -12.56
N GLU A 235 2.14 5.28 -13.68
CA GLU A 235 2.67 5.51 -15.02
C GLU A 235 3.02 6.98 -15.27
N ASP A 236 2.25 7.93 -14.72
CA ASP A 236 2.55 9.36 -14.82
C ASP A 236 3.80 9.73 -14.01
N ILE A 237 4.01 9.09 -12.86
CA ILE A 237 5.23 9.27 -12.05
C ILE A 237 6.46 8.83 -12.83
N ILE A 238 6.37 7.72 -13.56
CA ILE A 238 7.49 7.22 -14.36
C ILE A 238 7.70 8.07 -15.61
N LYS A 239 6.62 8.53 -16.25
CA LYS A 239 6.67 9.27 -17.50
C LYS A 239 7.15 10.72 -17.31
N ASP A 240 6.66 11.43 -16.30
CA ASP A 240 7.01 12.83 -16.04
C ASP A 240 6.97 13.15 -14.53
N MET A 241 7.92 12.57 -13.81
CA MET A 241 8.07 12.76 -12.37
C MET A 241 8.19 14.24 -11.97
N LYS A 242 8.88 15.07 -12.79
CA LYS A 242 9.07 16.49 -12.48
C LYS A 242 7.74 17.25 -12.49
N ASN A 243 6.87 16.98 -13.45
CA ASN A 243 5.53 17.56 -13.45
C ASN A 243 4.68 17.02 -12.30
N VAL A 244 4.78 15.72 -11.98
CA VAL A 244 4.09 15.16 -10.81
C VAL A 244 4.53 15.84 -9.52
N ILE A 245 5.83 16.09 -9.31
CA ILE A 245 6.33 16.81 -8.13
C ILE A 245 5.67 18.20 -8.02
N ARG A 246 5.59 18.95 -9.13
CA ARG A 246 4.94 20.28 -9.15
C ARG A 246 3.44 20.18 -8.82
N ASN A 247 2.75 19.20 -9.38
CA ASN A 247 1.31 19.00 -9.12
C ASN A 247 1.04 18.61 -7.66
N VAL A 248 1.85 17.70 -7.10
CA VAL A 248 1.75 17.30 -5.68
C VAL A 248 2.04 18.52 -4.79
N ALA A 249 3.07 19.31 -5.07
CA ALA A 249 3.38 20.50 -4.29
C ALA A 249 2.23 21.50 -4.31
N LYS A 250 1.67 21.79 -5.49
CA LYS A 250 0.49 22.63 -5.64
C LYS A 250 -0.70 22.11 -4.84
N PHE A 251 -0.99 20.81 -4.95
CA PHE A 251 -2.07 20.16 -4.18
C PHE A 251 -1.85 20.28 -2.67
N LEU A 252 -0.62 20.15 -2.21
CA LEU A 252 -0.25 20.32 -0.79
C LEU A 252 -0.20 21.80 -0.35
N GLY A 253 -0.36 22.77 -1.26
CA GLY A 253 -0.28 24.20 -0.95
C GLY A 253 1.16 24.68 -0.72
N LYS A 254 2.14 24.04 -1.37
CA LYS A 254 3.57 24.35 -1.26
C LYS A 254 4.08 24.96 -2.56
N GLN A 255 4.93 25.98 -2.42
CA GLN A 255 5.69 26.56 -3.53
C GLN A 255 6.99 25.78 -3.70
N VAL A 256 7.39 25.53 -4.95
CA VAL A 256 8.62 24.81 -5.27
C VAL A 256 9.35 25.52 -6.40
N THR A 257 10.67 25.58 -6.31
CA THR A 257 11.54 26.08 -7.38
C THR A 257 11.93 24.95 -8.33
N ASP A 258 12.46 25.29 -9.51
CA ASP A 258 13.00 24.26 -10.42
C ASP A 258 14.17 23.49 -9.79
N SER A 259 14.95 24.15 -8.93
CA SER A 259 16.02 23.50 -8.16
C SER A 259 15.48 22.45 -7.20
N ASP A 260 14.38 22.76 -6.48
CA ASP A 260 13.72 21.81 -5.58
C ASP A 260 13.20 20.59 -6.35
N VAL A 261 12.56 20.85 -7.50
CA VAL A 261 12.01 19.80 -8.37
C VAL A 261 13.11 18.91 -8.92
N ASP A 262 14.22 19.48 -9.40
CA ASP A 262 15.35 18.73 -9.94
C ASP A 262 16.07 17.92 -8.86
N GLY A 263 16.27 18.51 -7.67
CA GLY A 263 16.82 17.83 -6.51
C GLY A 263 15.99 16.63 -6.10
N LEU A 264 14.67 16.82 -5.96
CA LEU A 264 13.77 15.75 -5.55
C LEU A 264 13.62 14.67 -6.63
N TYR A 265 13.55 15.06 -7.91
CA TYR A 265 13.59 14.13 -9.03
C TYR A 265 14.82 13.20 -8.97
N ASN A 266 16.01 13.79 -8.74
CA ASN A 266 17.25 13.03 -8.62
C ASN A 266 17.24 12.12 -7.40
N HIS A 267 16.74 12.58 -6.25
CA HIS A 267 16.63 11.80 -5.02
C HIS A 267 15.71 10.58 -5.18
N LEU A 268 14.59 10.75 -5.88
CA LEU A 268 13.59 9.69 -6.10
C LEU A 268 13.96 8.70 -7.21
N GLN A 269 15.04 8.93 -7.97
CA GLN A 269 15.56 7.92 -8.90
C GLN A 269 15.90 6.64 -8.15
N ILE A 270 15.54 5.47 -8.70
CA ILE A 270 15.62 4.18 -8.00
C ILE A 270 16.99 3.96 -7.33
N ALA A 271 18.08 4.21 -8.05
CA ALA A 271 19.44 4.01 -7.54
C ALA A 271 19.77 4.90 -6.33
N ASN A 272 19.28 6.13 -6.32
CA ASN A 272 19.48 7.08 -5.22
C ASN A 272 18.52 6.77 -4.08
N PHE A 273 17.25 6.52 -4.39
CA PHE A 273 16.22 6.18 -3.42
C PHE A 273 16.62 4.96 -2.58
N SER A 274 17.04 3.86 -3.22
CA SER A 274 17.43 2.64 -2.52
C SER A 274 18.65 2.80 -1.61
N LYS A 275 19.50 3.80 -1.88
CA LYS A 275 20.70 4.08 -1.11
C LYS A 275 20.45 5.06 0.04
N ASN A 276 19.60 6.06 -0.19
CA ASN A 276 19.49 7.24 0.67
C ASN A 276 18.24 7.24 1.56
N VAL A 277 17.22 6.43 1.23
CA VAL A 277 15.95 6.40 1.96
C VAL A 277 15.87 5.12 2.80
N PRO A 278 16.07 5.19 4.13
CA PRO A 278 15.86 4.03 4.98
C PRO A 278 14.37 3.67 4.97
N ILE A 279 14.00 2.52 4.42
CA ILE A 279 12.60 2.05 4.45
C ILE A 279 12.25 1.59 5.88
N PHE A 280 13.07 0.71 6.43
CA PHE A 280 12.95 0.16 7.78
C PHE A 280 14.02 0.76 8.69
N ALA A 281 14.05 0.33 9.96
CA ALA A 281 15.15 0.59 10.87
C ALA A 281 16.50 0.16 10.26
N LYS A 282 17.59 0.74 10.75
CA LYS A 282 18.95 0.42 10.24
C LYS A 282 19.30 -1.05 10.48
N SER A 283 18.81 -1.61 11.59
CA SER A 283 18.99 -3.02 11.94
C SER A 283 18.08 -3.93 11.11
N LYS A 284 18.59 -5.13 10.78
CA LYS A 284 17.80 -6.18 10.11
C LYS A 284 16.71 -6.69 11.06
N ILE A 285 15.46 -6.69 10.61
CA ILE A 285 14.35 -7.32 11.33
C ILE A 285 14.34 -8.81 11.01
N ASN A 286 14.72 -9.65 11.97
CA ASN A 286 14.76 -11.10 11.79
C ASN A 286 13.35 -11.66 11.60
N GLY A 287 13.18 -12.52 10.60
CA GLY A 287 11.91 -13.17 10.30
C GLY A 287 10.92 -12.32 9.49
N TRP A 288 11.29 -11.10 9.05
CA TRP A 288 10.39 -10.24 8.27
C TRP A 288 10.38 -10.56 6.76
N LEU A 289 11.54 -10.90 6.20
CA LEU A 289 11.70 -11.20 4.78
C LEU A 289 12.09 -12.67 4.59
N ASN A 290 11.55 -13.28 3.54
CA ASN A 290 12.07 -14.51 2.97
C ASN A 290 13.41 -14.25 2.29
N GLU A 291 14.27 -15.26 2.31
CA GLU A 291 15.48 -15.28 1.49
C GLU A 291 15.04 -15.33 0.01
N SER A 292 15.35 -14.28 -0.73
CA SER A 292 15.11 -14.22 -2.18
C SER A 292 16.11 -13.28 -2.83
N ASP A 293 16.43 -13.52 -4.09
CA ASP A 293 17.45 -12.78 -4.83
C ASP A 293 16.98 -11.38 -5.30
N GLU A 294 15.69 -11.02 -5.16
CA GLU A 294 15.12 -9.83 -5.82
C GLU A 294 14.81 -8.61 -4.92
N GLY A 295 14.78 -8.76 -3.58
CA GLY A 295 14.59 -7.66 -2.62
C GLY A 295 13.23 -6.90 -2.68
N PHE A 296 13.03 -5.93 -1.77
CA PHE A 296 11.75 -5.20 -1.61
C PHE A 296 11.47 -4.17 -2.72
N ILE A 297 12.52 -3.49 -3.19
CA ILE A 297 12.48 -2.59 -4.34
C ILE A 297 12.94 -3.39 -5.56
N ARG A 298 12.00 -3.94 -6.32
CA ARG A 298 12.30 -4.57 -7.60
C ARG A 298 12.54 -3.48 -8.66
N LYS A 299 13.40 -3.74 -9.64
CA LYS A 299 13.66 -2.84 -10.78
C LYS A 299 12.32 -2.35 -11.35
N GLY A 300 12.12 -1.03 -11.43
CA GLY A 300 10.86 -0.36 -11.85
C GLY A 300 10.50 -0.54 -13.33
N ASP A 301 10.94 -1.64 -13.93
CA ASP A 301 10.78 -1.98 -15.33
C ASP A 301 9.97 -3.29 -15.46
N SER A 302 9.11 -3.28 -16.47
CA SER A 302 8.15 -4.29 -16.93
C SER A 302 8.72 -5.67 -17.33
N ARG A 303 9.88 -6.09 -16.82
CA ARG A 303 10.52 -7.37 -17.15
C ARG A 303 9.82 -8.62 -16.61
N GLY A 304 8.59 -8.46 -16.14
CA GLY A 304 7.68 -9.50 -15.68
C GLY A 304 7.09 -10.43 -16.73
N LYS A 305 7.63 -10.44 -17.95
CA LYS A 305 7.02 -11.11 -19.10
C LYS A 305 7.12 -12.64 -19.07
N SER A 306 7.88 -13.23 -18.15
CA SER A 306 8.07 -14.68 -18.06
C SER A 306 6.97 -15.43 -17.30
N GLU A 307 6.30 -14.77 -16.34
CA GLU A 307 5.27 -15.45 -15.50
C GLU A 307 3.89 -15.47 -16.18
N PHE A 308 3.62 -14.52 -17.05
CA PHE A 308 2.37 -14.49 -17.81
C PHE A 308 2.45 -15.48 -18.98
N THR A 309 1.77 -16.62 -18.85
CA THR A 309 1.49 -17.50 -19.99
C THR A 309 0.60 -16.78 -20.99
N ASP A 310 0.53 -17.27 -22.23
CA ASP A 310 -0.28 -16.62 -23.27
C ASP A 310 -1.78 -16.66 -22.93
N GLU A 311 -2.24 -17.69 -22.21
CA GLU A 311 -3.59 -17.76 -21.67
C GLU A 311 -3.84 -16.65 -20.64
N ILE A 312 -2.94 -16.47 -19.67
CA ILE A 312 -3.07 -15.43 -18.64
C ILE A 312 -3.00 -14.03 -19.28
N LYS A 313 -2.12 -13.82 -20.28
CA LYS A 313 -2.05 -12.53 -21.00
C LYS A 313 -3.39 -12.18 -21.64
N LYS A 314 -3.96 -13.14 -22.38
CA LYS A 314 -5.23 -12.96 -23.07
C LYS A 314 -6.36 -12.66 -22.08
N GLU A 315 -6.46 -13.44 -21.00
CA GLU A 315 -7.45 -13.21 -19.96
C GLU A 315 -7.29 -11.84 -19.30
N ALA A 316 -6.06 -11.44 -18.97
CA ALA A 316 -5.78 -10.15 -18.36
C ALA A 316 -6.15 -8.98 -19.29
N GLU A 317 -5.91 -9.10 -20.60
CA GLU A 317 -6.25 -8.10 -21.60
C GLU A 317 -7.76 -7.96 -21.80
N GLU A 318 -8.48 -9.09 -21.85
CA GLU A 318 -9.95 -9.09 -21.93
C GLU A 318 -10.57 -8.46 -20.68
N TRP A 319 -10.10 -8.85 -19.50
CA TRP A 319 -10.57 -8.30 -18.23
C TRP A 319 -10.26 -6.80 -18.08
N GLU A 320 -9.04 -6.37 -18.43
CA GLU A 320 -8.64 -4.96 -18.43
C GLU A 320 -9.53 -4.13 -19.36
N LYS A 321 -9.77 -4.62 -20.58
CA LYS A 321 -10.61 -3.94 -21.56
C LYS A 321 -12.05 -3.79 -21.07
N GLU A 322 -12.64 -4.84 -20.50
CA GLU A 322 -13.98 -4.81 -19.94
C GLU A 322 -14.10 -3.74 -18.85
N LYS A 323 -13.19 -3.77 -17.85
CA LYS A 323 -13.26 -2.91 -16.67
C LYS A 323 -12.92 -1.45 -16.96
N CYS A 324 -11.91 -1.20 -17.78
CA CYS A 324 -11.57 0.16 -18.24
C CYS A 324 -12.73 0.76 -19.04
N SER A 325 -13.36 -0.02 -19.93
CA SER A 325 -14.49 0.45 -20.72
C SER A 325 -15.70 0.77 -19.85
N LYS A 326 -16.01 -0.09 -18.87
CA LYS A 326 -17.16 0.10 -17.97
C LYS A 326 -17.03 1.35 -17.10
N ASN A 327 -15.81 1.66 -16.63
CA ASN A 327 -15.58 2.71 -15.64
C ASN A 327 -14.98 4.00 -16.22
N HIS A 328 -14.75 4.04 -17.53
CA HIS A 328 -14.07 5.14 -18.22
C HIS A 328 -12.70 5.47 -17.60
N ILE A 329 -11.97 4.44 -17.15
CA ILE A 329 -10.61 4.56 -16.62
C ILE A 329 -9.64 4.27 -17.77
N VAL A 330 -8.68 5.16 -18.00
CA VAL A 330 -7.65 4.99 -19.02
C VAL A 330 -6.29 5.13 -18.36
N PHE A 331 -5.56 4.01 -18.26
CA PHE A 331 -4.19 4.03 -17.76
C PHE A 331 -3.26 4.72 -18.77
N PRO A 332 -2.36 5.61 -18.34
CA PRO A 332 -1.36 6.20 -19.22
C PRO A 332 -0.48 5.12 -19.84
N LYS A 333 -0.15 5.28 -21.14
CA LYS A 333 0.82 4.39 -21.79
C LYS A 333 2.20 4.61 -21.17
N LYS A 334 2.88 3.52 -20.85
CA LYS A 334 4.32 3.54 -20.56
C LYS A 334 5.05 3.98 -21.84
N SER A 335 5.90 4.99 -21.72
CA SER A 335 6.73 5.52 -22.81
C SER A 335 7.68 4.47 -23.36
#